data_AF-A0A935ZPW8-F1
#
_entry.id   AF-A0A935ZPW8-F1
#
_cell.length_a   1.000
_cell.length_b   1.000
_cell.length_c   1.000
_cell.angle_alpha   90.00
_cell.angle_beta   90.00
_cell.angle_gamma   90.00
#
_symmetry.space_group_name_H-M   'P 1'
#
loop_
_entity.id
_entity.type
_entity.pdbx_description
1 polymer ?
#
loop_
_entity_poly.entity_id
_entity_poly.type
_entity_poly.pdbx_seq_one_letter_code
_entity_poly.pdbx_strand_id
1 'polypeptide(L)'
;MAADFLATTRSMSDERRWTTAVALALGLALLAAWTAWLVLVEVPVRVVSKSARIEIDQIAHPLAAPLAGRVVTVLARQDDRVQRGQALVELDSQAQRLELAEAQARLAAQRAELVAVEDQLDIERHALDIERESASAAAAEVKARLRQASIASTHARRKTQQLERLSANGFVADNERFDAEALAEQSAAATDAARQSVHGVAAQKQLSVAQRRSGIEALERQATVLTGQVATSEAAVLRLRHEIDRRTIRAPIDGDIVEFAAVTPGAMVQQGDRMGVVLPAGTLRATAELEPSDALGRVHEGQLAQLRLDGFPWAQHGVVEATIRRVAGEVRDGSIHIELDIDVPGSTIPLQHGLPGIVEIELERVSPATLVLRAAGKALAEPVRSVGQALTGNGARP
;
A
#
# COMPACT_ATOMS: atom_id res chain seq x y z
N MET A 1 127.03 1.72 22.87
CA MET A 1 125.79 2.37 22.39
C MET A 1 125.60 2.03 20.92
N ALA A 2 124.73 1.06 20.63
CA ALA A 2 124.10 0.87 19.34
C ALA A 2 122.85 0.03 19.64
N ALA A 3 121.67 0.61 19.40
CA ALA A 3 120.38 0.06 19.77
C ALA A 3 119.79 -0.75 18.61
N ASP A 4 119.24 -1.91 18.95
CA ASP A 4 118.39 -2.75 18.10
C ASP A 4 117.04 -2.08 17.83
N PHE A 5 116.64 -2.01 16.56
CA PHE A 5 115.34 -1.46 16.14
C PHE A 5 114.77 -2.22 14.93
N LEU A 6 114.53 -3.53 15.05
CA LEU A 6 113.86 -4.30 13.97
C LEU A 6 112.89 -5.37 14.49
N ALA A 7 111.94 -4.98 15.36
CA ALA A 7 110.84 -5.87 15.73
C ALA A 7 109.53 -5.12 16.05
N THR A 8 109.00 -4.26 15.17
CA THR A 8 107.65 -3.67 15.36
C THR A 8 106.98 -3.26 14.05
N THR A 9 106.69 -4.19 13.14
CA THR A 9 105.81 -3.88 11.97
C THR A 9 104.78 -4.96 11.64
N ARG A 10 104.58 -6.00 12.45
CA ARG A 10 103.66 -7.10 12.11
C ARG A 10 102.32 -7.16 12.85
N SER A 11 102.00 -6.26 13.77
CA SER A 11 100.76 -6.34 14.57
C SER A 11 99.68 -5.29 14.28
N MET A 12 99.87 -4.37 13.33
CA MET A 12 98.89 -3.29 13.07
C MET A 12 98.01 -3.48 11.82
N SER A 13 98.03 -4.66 11.17
CA SER A 13 97.16 -4.93 10.00
C SER A 13 95.85 -5.65 10.33
N ASP A 14 95.67 -6.19 11.54
CA ASP A 14 94.46 -6.95 11.91
C ASP A 14 93.34 -6.10 12.54
N GLU A 15 93.65 -5.14 13.43
CA GLU A 15 92.61 -4.31 14.09
C GLU A 15 91.89 -3.34 13.15
N ARG A 16 92.59 -2.81 12.13
CA ARG A 16 92.01 -1.90 11.14
C ARG A 16 91.15 -2.63 10.10
N ARG A 17 91.35 -3.94 9.90
CA ARG A 17 90.51 -4.77 9.03
C ARG A 17 89.22 -5.20 9.73
N TRP A 18 89.27 -5.50 11.02
CA TRP A 18 88.07 -5.91 11.76
C TRP A 18 87.11 -4.75 12.04
N THR A 19 87.61 -3.57 12.43
CA THR A 19 86.77 -2.36 12.65
C THR A 19 86.12 -1.84 11.36
N THR A 20 86.84 -1.88 10.23
CA THR A 20 86.28 -1.56 8.92
C THR A 20 85.28 -2.60 8.43
N ALA A 21 85.52 -3.90 8.70
CA ALA A 21 84.56 -4.97 8.40
C ALA A 21 83.27 -4.85 9.23
N VAL A 22 83.36 -4.49 10.52
CA VAL A 22 82.19 -4.27 11.38
C VAL A 22 81.40 -3.02 10.94
N ALA A 23 82.09 -1.92 10.61
CA ALA A 23 81.43 -0.72 10.09
C ALA A 23 80.73 -0.96 8.74
N LEU A 24 81.36 -1.73 7.84
CA LEU A 24 80.75 -2.17 6.58
C LEU A 24 79.57 -3.10 6.81
N ALA A 25 79.68 -4.06 7.74
CA ALA A 25 78.58 -4.96 8.07
C ALA A 25 77.39 -4.22 8.69
N LEU A 26 77.65 -3.23 9.56
CA LEU A 26 76.62 -2.39 10.15
C LEU A 26 75.96 -1.48 9.09
N GLY A 27 76.76 -0.89 8.20
CA GLY A 27 76.26 -0.12 7.06
C GLY A 27 75.40 -0.98 6.13
N LEU A 28 75.83 -2.20 5.84
CA LEU A 28 75.07 -3.16 5.04
C LEU A 28 73.77 -3.59 5.74
N ALA A 29 73.81 -3.80 7.06
CA ALA A 29 72.63 -4.14 7.85
C ALA A 29 71.61 -2.99 7.90
N LEU A 30 72.07 -1.74 8.06
CA LEU A 30 71.22 -0.55 7.99
C LEU A 30 70.64 -0.35 6.59
N LEU A 31 71.44 -0.54 5.54
CA LEU A 31 70.97 -0.50 4.16
C LEU A 31 69.93 -1.60 3.92
N ALA A 32 70.20 -2.82 4.37
CA ALA A 32 69.28 -3.95 4.27
C ALA A 32 67.97 -3.68 5.01
N ALA A 33 68.03 -3.14 6.23
CA ALA A 33 66.86 -2.74 7.02
C ALA A 33 66.07 -1.61 6.36
N TRP A 34 66.76 -0.62 5.76
CA TRP A 34 66.11 0.47 5.03
C TRP A 34 65.46 -0.03 3.73
N THR A 35 66.13 -0.88 2.97
CA THR A 35 65.55 -1.51 1.77
C THR A 35 64.40 -2.45 2.13
N ALA A 36 64.51 -3.17 3.24
CA ALA A 36 63.45 -4.03 3.75
C ALA A 36 62.25 -3.19 4.17
N TRP A 37 62.45 -2.10 4.89
CA TRP A 37 61.39 -1.17 5.23
C TRP A 37 60.74 -0.57 3.96
N LEU A 38 61.54 -0.14 2.99
CA LEU A 38 61.08 0.50 1.75
C LEU A 38 60.25 -0.44 0.86
N VAL A 39 60.50 -1.76 0.92
CA VAL A 39 59.81 -2.77 0.09
C VAL A 39 58.73 -3.53 0.85
N LEU A 40 58.95 -3.89 2.12
CA LEU A 40 58.05 -4.73 2.91
C LEU A 40 57.03 -3.97 3.75
N VAL A 41 57.27 -2.69 4.08
CA VAL A 41 56.26 -1.91 4.81
C VAL A 41 55.22 -1.41 3.84
N GLU A 42 53.96 -1.68 4.13
CA GLU A 42 52.84 -1.17 3.36
C GLU A 42 52.27 0.09 4.02
N VAL A 43 52.08 1.13 3.22
CA VAL A 43 51.49 2.41 3.65
C VAL A 43 50.15 2.59 2.95
N PRO A 44 49.07 2.96 3.68
CA PRO A 44 47.77 3.20 3.08
C PRO A 44 47.79 4.52 2.28
N VAL A 45 47.36 4.44 1.02
CA VAL A 45 47.11 5.61 0.17
C VAL A 45 45.66 6.01 0.33
N ARG A 46 45.43 7.23 0.81
CA ARG A 46 44.09 7.77 1.04
C ARG A 46 43.73 8.82 0.01
N VAL A 47 42.43 8.96 -0.24
CA VAL A 47 41.87 10.09 -0.98
C VAL A 47 40.78 10.78 -0.18
N VAL A 48 40.65 12.09 -0.35
CA VAL A 48 39.70 12.91 0.40
C VAL A 48 38.59 13.35 -0.56
N SER A 49 37.35 13.21 -0.12
CA SER A 49 36.20 13.72 -0.87
C SER A 49 36.16 15.26 -0.87
N LYS A 50 35.50 15.85 -1.87
CA LYS A 50 35.23 17.30 -1.90
C LYS A 50 34.25 17.70 -0.80
N SER A 51 33.22 16.88 -0.66
CA SER A 51 32.12 17.06 0.28
C SER A 51 31.61 15.68 0.69
N ALA A 52 30.98 15.63 1.85
CA ALA A 52 30.20 14.52 2.32
C ALA A 52 29.04 15.03 3.18
N ARG A 53 27.95 14.27 3.22
CA ARG A 53 26.81 14.57 4.08
C ARG A 53 26.16 13.29 4.56
N ILE A 54 25.61 13.34 5.77
CA ILE A 54 24.79 12.24 6.29
C ILE A 54 23.37 12.39 5.72
N GLU A 55 22.88 11.32 5.11
CA GLU A 55 21.52 11.18 4.60
C GLU A 55 20.83 9.97 5.25
N ILE A 56 19.50 9.94 5.22
CA ILE A 56 18.77 8.74 5.64
C ILE A 56 18.55 7.90 4.40
N ASP A 57 18.83 6.59 4.48
CA ASP A 57 18.59 5.64 3.41
C ASP A 57 17.10 5.32 3.19
N GLN A 58 16.24 6.34 3.23
CA GLN A 58 14.83 6.19 3.01
C GLN A 58 14.29 7.39 2.27
N ILE A 59 13.31 7.13 1.41
CA ILE A 59 12.71 8.14 0.55
C ILE A 59 11.96 9.15 1.44
N ALA A 60 12.33 10.42 1.34
CA ALA A 60 11.58 11.48 1.96
C ALA A 60 10.16 11.54 1.35
N HIS A 61 9.13 11.53 2.20
CA HIS A 61 7.75 11.53 1.73
C HIS A 61 7.19 12.96 1.75
N PRO A 62 6.96 13.60 0.58
CA PRO A 62 6.40 14.93 0.55
C PRO A 62 4.95 14.91 1.04
N LEU A 63 4.62 15.84 1.91
CA LEU A 63 3.26 16.18 2.30
C LEU A 63 2.73 17.21 1.31
N ALA A 64 1.61 16.88 0.66
CA ALA A 64 0.91 17.81 -0.22
C ALA A 64 -0.56 17.89 0.15
N ALA A 65 -1.18 19.05 -0.09
CA ALA A 65 -2.60 19.23 0.11
C ALA A 65 -3.38 18.39 -0.92
N PRO A 66 -4.21 17.41 -0.49
CA PRO A 66 -4.92 16.52 -1.40
C PRO A 66 -6.08 17.19 -2.14
N LEU A 67 -6.55 18.34 -1.66
CA LEU A 67 -7.60 19.17 -2.27
C LEU A 67 -7.51 20.62 -1.75
N ALA A 68 -8.13 21.55 -2.48
CA ALA A 68 -8.18 22.95 -2.11
C ALA A 68 -9.19 23.20 -0.96
N GLY A 69 -8.83 24.06 -0.01
CA GLY A 69 -9.70 24.37 1.14
C GLY A 69 -9.12 25.41 2.09
N ARG A 70 -9.96 25.88 3.02
CA ARG A 70 -9.53 26.77 4.11
C ARG A 70 -9.01 25.93 5.27
N VAL A 71 -7.85 26.28 5.81
CA VAL A 71 -7.30 25.65 7.03
C VAL A 71 -8.11 26.09 8.24
N VAL A 72 -8.61 25.13 9.02
CA VAL A 72 -9.33 25.37 10.29
C VAL A 72 -8.40 25.19 11.47
N THR A 73 -7.58 24.13 11.45
CA THR A 73 -6.69 23.81 12.56
C THR A 73 -5.38 23.21 12.04
N VAL A 74 -4.28 23.59 12.68
CA VAL A 74 -2.95 23.04 12.45
C VAL A 74 -2.53 22.31 13.71
N LEU A 75 -2.35 20.99 13.60
CA LEU A 75 -2.16 20.07 14.72
C LEU A 75 -0.69 19.69 14.92
N ALA A 76 0.12 19.80 13.87
CA ALA A 76 1.54 19.47 13.89
C ALA A 76 2.41 20.69 13.59
N ARG A 77 3.68 20.61 13.99
CA ARG A 77 4.72 21.59 13.74
C ARG A 77 5.93 20.91 13.11
N GLN A 78 6.83 21.74 12.59
CA GLN A 78 8.15 21.28 12.20
C GLN A 78 8.87 20.64 13.41
N ASP A 79 9.66 19.61 13.15
CA ASP A 79 10.40 18.77 14.10
C ASP A 79 9.52 17.87 15.01
N ASP A 80 8.19 17.87 14.82
CA ASP A 80 7.33 16.93 15.51
C ASP A 80 7.50 15.50 14.96
N ARG A 81 7.53 14.54 15.88
CA ARG A 81 7.43 13.12 15.54
C ARG A 81 5.98 12.73 15.31
N VAL A 82 5.70 12.10 14.18
CA VAL A 82 4.36 11.70 13.76
C VAL A 82 4.25 10.23 13.42
N GLN A 83 3.05 9.71 13.61
CA GLN A 83 2.69 8.35 13.20
C GLN A 83 1.89 8.36 11.90
N ARG A 84 1.97 7.27 11.15
CA ARG A 84 1.19 7.06 9.93
C ARG A 84 -0.30 7.24 10.22
N GLY A 85 -0.95 8.10 9.45
CA GLY A 85 -2.38 8.43 9.58
C GLY A 85 -2.69 9.54 10.58
N GLN A 86 -1.71 10.00 11.37
CA GLN A 86 -1.88 11.13 12.28
C GLN A 86 -2.28 12.38 11.51
N ALA A 87 -3.31 13.08 11.99
CA ALA A 87 -3.80 14.32 11.40
C ALA A 87 -2.81 15.45 11.68
N LEU A 88 -2.42 16.18 10.64
CA LEU A 88 -1.45 17.27 10.69
C LEU A 88 -2.12 18.62 10.49
N VAL A 89 -3.04 18.70 9.52
CA VAL A 89 -3.82 19.89 9.20
C VAL A 89 -5.25 19.48 8.87
N GLU A 90 -6.22 20.21 9.43
CA GLU A 90 -7.63 20.05 9.12
C GLU A 90 -8.12 21.22 8.26
N LEU A 91 -8.71 20.89 7.11
CA LEU A 91 -9.40 21.82 6.24
C LEU A 91 -10.89 21.89 6.59
N ASP A 92 -11.54 22.99 6.25
CA ASP A 92 -12.97 23.19 6.48
C ASP A 92 -13.80 22.13 5.73
N SER A 93 -14.49 21.31 6.52
CA SER A 93 -15.36 20.24 6.05
C SER A 93 -16.80 20.37 6.58
N GLN A 94 -17.21 21.55 7.07
CA GLN A 94 -18.51 21.71 7.73
C GLN A 94 -19.68 21.44 6.76
N ALA A 95 -19.60 21.98 5.55
CA ALA A 95 -20.61 21.74 4.51
C ALA A 95 -20.75 20.24 4.20
N GLN A 96 -19.64 19.53 4.03
CA GLN A 96 -19.66 18.09 3.72
C GLN A 96 -20.16 17.25 4.91
N ARG A 97 -19.88 17.67 6.15
CA ARG A 97 -20.43 17.02 7.35
C ARG A 97 -21.95 17.18 7.45
N LEU A 98 -22.48 18.35 7.10
CA LEU A 98 -23.93 18.58 7.01
C LEU A 98 -24.56 17.73 5.90
N GLU A 99 -23.98 17.71 4.70
CA GLU A 99 -24.42 16.84 3.60
C GLU A 99 -24.38 15.36 3.97
N LEU A 100 -23.33 14.93 4.70
CA LEU A 100 -23.23 13.55 5.20
C LEU A 100 -24.36 13.23 6.19
N ALA A 101 -24.68 14.15 7.10
CA ALA A 101 -25.77 13.96 8.06
C ALA A 101 -27.13 13.86 7.34
N GLU A 102 -27.38 14.70 6.34
CA GLU A 102 -28.59 14.63 5.50
C GLU A 102 -28.67 13.32 4.71
N ALA A 103 -27.55 12.88 4.11
CA ALA A 103 -27.48 11.62 3.38
C ALA A 103 -27.70 10.41 4.29
N GLN A 104 -27.17 10.45 5.52
CA GLN A 104 -27.38 9.41 6.52
C GLN A 104 -28.85 9.36 6.98
N ALA A 105 -29.48 10.51 7.20
CA ALA A 105 -30.90 10.58 7.55
C ALA A 105 -31.78 10.01 6.43
N ARG A 106 -31.48 10.36 5.16
CA ARG A 106 -32.16 9.80 3.99
C ARG A 106 -32.00 8.28 3.88
N LEU A 107 -30.78 7.78 4.05
CA LEU A 107 -30.50 6.34 4.06
C LEU A 107 -31.29 5.62 5.17
N ALA A 108 -31.33 6.20 6.38
CA ALA A 108 -32.08 5.64 7.50
C ALA A 108 -33.59 5.57 7.20
N ALA A 109 -34.16 6.63 6.62
CA ALA A 109 -35.56 6.66 6.21
C ALA A 109 -35.87 5.58 5.15
N GLN A 110 -35.04 5.47 4.11
CA GLN A 110 -35.21 4.45 3.06
C GLN A 110 -35.07 3.02 3.58
N ARG A 111 -34.16 2.77 4.51
CA ARG A 111 -34.03 1.46 5.18
C ARG A 111 -35.27 1.14 6.00
N ALA A 112 -35.82 2.11 6.73
CA ALA A 112 -37.06 1.91 7.49
C ALA A 112 -38.25 1.62 6.56
N GLU A 113 -38.33 2.30 5.42
CA GLU A 113 -39.35 2.04 4.41
C GLU A 113 -39.21 0.64 3.78
N LEU A 114 -37.99 0.20 3.47
CA LEU A 114 -37.72 -1.15 2.98
C LEU A 114 -38.20 -2.21 3.98
N VAL A 115 -37.84 -2.07 5.26
CA VAL A 115 -38.28 -2.99 6.32
C VAL A 115 -39.81 -3.02 6.43
N ALA A 116 -40.48 -1.87 6.36
CA ALA A 116 -41.94 -1.83 6.40
C ALA A 116 -42.60 -2.56 5.22
N VAL A 117 -42.02 -2.48 4.02
CA VAL A 117 -42.49 -3.22 2.83
C VAL A 117 -42.20 -4.72 2.96
N GLU A 118 -41.05 -5.10 3.50
CA GLU A 118 -40.69 -6.50 3.78
C GLU A 118 -41.65 -7.13 4.81
N ASP A 119 -41.97 -6.43 5.89
CA ASP A 119 -42.95 -6.87 6.88
C ASP A 119 -44.35 -7.05 6.24
N GLN A 120 -44.76 -6.09 5.39
CA GLN A 120 -46.02 -6.19 4.66
C GLN A 120 -46.04 -7.39 3.69
N LEU A 121 -44.90 -7.69 3.06
CA LEU A 121 -44.74 -8.83 2.15
C LEU A 121 -44.93 -10.16 2.89
N ASP A 122 -44.36 -10.28 4.09
CA ASP A 122 -44.50 -11.48 4.91
C ASP A 122 -45.94 -11.67 5.40
N ILE A 123 -46.63 -10.59 5.77
CA ILE A 123 -48.06 -10.62 6.10
C ILE A 123 -48.89 -11.10 4.90
N GLU A 124 -48.64 -10.58 3.70
CA GLU A 124 -49.38 -11.01 2.49
C GLU A 124 -49.07 -12.45 2.08
N ARG A 125 -47.83 -12.92 2.26
CA ARG A 125 -47.46 -14.33 2.02
C ARG A 125 -48.23 -15.26 2.96
N HIS A 126 -48.29 -14.94 4.25
CA HIS A 126 -49.10 -15.70 5.20
C HIS A 126 -50.59 -15.66 4.85
N ALA A 127 -51.12 -14.50 4.45
CA ALA A 127 -52.51 -14.37 4.03
C ALA A 127 -52.82 -15.19 2.75
N LEU A 128 -51.86 -15.30 1.82
CA LEU A 128 -51.98 -16.15 0.63
C LEU A 128 -52.05 -17.63 1.00
N ASP A 129 -51.25 -18.10 1.95
CA ASP A 129 -51.27 -19.50 2.38
C ASP A 129 -52.59 -19.85 3.07
N ILE A 130 -53.12 -18.97 3.92
CA ILE A 130 -54.46 -19.11 4.50
C ILE A 130 -55.54 -19.12 3.40
N GLU A 131 -55.44 -18.24 2.40
CA GLU A 131 -56.41 -18.22 1.30
C GLU A 131 -56.38 -19.53 0.49
N ARG A 132 -55.19 -20.07 0.21
CA ARG A 132 -55.00 -21.36 -0.48
C ARG A 132 -55.60 -22.51 0.31
N GLU A 133 -55.38 -22.54 1.63
CA GLU A 133 -55.98 -23.54 2.49
C GLU A 133 -57.52 -23.43 2.46
N SER A 134 -58.06 -22.21 2.59
CA SER A 134 -59.52 -21.98 2.51
C SER A 134 -60.10 -22.38 1.16
N ALA A 135 -59.37 -22.13 0.06
CA ALA A 135 -59.77 -22.50 -1.29
C ALA A 135 -59.81 -24.01 -1.46
N SER A 136 -58.84 -24.72 -0.87
CA SER A 136 -58.79 -26.19 -0.89
C SER A 136 -59.96 -26.81 -0.11
N ALA A 137 -60.28 -26.27 1.07
CA ALA A 137 -61.40 -26.72 1.89
C ALA A 137 -62.75 -26.48 1.21
N ALA A 138 -62.96 -25.28 0.64
CA ALA A 138 -64.16 -24.97 -0.11
C ALA A 138 -64.32 -25.88 -1.35
N ALA A 139 -63.24 -26.15 -2.07
CA ALA A 139 -63.27 -27.08 -3.21
C ALA A 139 -63.59 -28.52 -2.77
N ALA A 140 -63.08 -28.97 -1.63
CA ALA A 140 -63.39 -30.29 -1.07
C ALA A 140 -64.87 -30.40 -0.66
N GLU A 141 -65.43 -29.36 -0.04
CA GLU A 141 -66.83 -29.30 0.38
C GLU A 141 -67.78 -29.43 -0.83
N VAL A 142 -67.58 -28.61 -1.87
CA VAL A 142 -68.47 -28.65 -3.03
C VAL A 142 -68.31 -29.95 -3.82
N LYS A 143 -67.09 -30.53 -3.87
CA LYS A 143 -66.88 -31.88 -4.43
C LYS A 143 -67.60 -32.97 -3.65
N ALA A 144 -67.67 -32.87 -2.31
CA ALA A 144 -68.43 -33.81 -1.49
C ALA A 144 -69.93 -33.72 -1.78
N ARG A 145 -70.47 -32.50 -1.92
CA ARG A 145 -71.88 -32.28 -2.32
C ARG A 145 -72.17 -32.85 -3.71
N LEU A 146 -71.27 -32.65 -4.68
CA LEU A 146 -71.39 -33.27 -6.01
C LEU A 146 -71.40 -34.80 -5.92
N ARG A 147 -70.53 -35.39 -5.08
CA ARG A 147 -70.51 -36.83 -4.86
C ARG A 147 -71.84 -37.33 -4.31
N GLN A 148 -72.40 -36.66 -3.30
CA GLN A 148 -73.70 -37.01 -2.74
C GLN A 148 -74.82 -36.93 -3.79
N ALA A 149 -74.87 -35.85 -4.57
CA ALA A 149 -75.84 -35.69 -5.66
C ALA A 149 -75.70 -36.80 -6.72
N SER A 150 -74.47 -37.15 -7.10
CA SER A 150 -74.21 -38.21 -8.08
C SER A 150 -74.62 -39.60 -7.61
N ILE A 151 -74.47 -39.88 -6.30
CA ILE A 151 -74.91 -41.15 -5.68
C ILE A 151 -76.44 -41.20 -5.71
N ALA A 152 -77.11 -40.12 -5.30
CA ALA A 152 -78.57 -40.03 -5.32
C ALA A 152 -79.13 -40.19 -6.74
N SER A 153 -78.51 -39.52 -7.72
CA SER A 153 -78.88 -39.65 -9.14
C SER A 153 -78.69 -41.06 -9.68
N THR A 154 -77.57 -41.71 -9.34
CA THR A 154 -77.32 -43.10 -9.75
C THR A 154 -78.34 -44.05 -9.14
N HIS A 155 -78.68 -43.86 -7.86
CA HIS A 155 -79.69 -44.66 -7.18
C HIS A 155 -81.09 -44.48 -7.80
N ALA A 156 -81.52 -43.24 -8.03
CA ALA A 156 -82.79 -42.93 -8.67
C ALA A 156 -82.88 -43.56 -10.07
N ARG A 157 -81.85 -43.40 -10.90
CA ARG A 157 -81.79 -43.98 -12.24
C ARG A 157 -81.85 -45.51 -12.25
N ARG A 158 -81.16 -46.17 -11.31
CA ARG A 158 -81.22 -47.64 -11.16
C ARG A 158 -82.61 -48.10 -10.76
N LYS A 159 -83.28 -47.38 -9.86
CA LYS A 159 -84.65 -47.67 -9.45
C LYS A 159 -85.62 -47.54 -10.63
N THR A 160 -85.52 -46.48 -11.42
CA THR A 160 -86.32 -46.29 -12.63
C THR A 160 -86.12 -47.45 -13.60
N GLN A 161 -84.87 -47.82 -13.91
CA GLN A 161 -84.57 -48.94 -14.81
C GLN A 161 -85.11 -50.28 -14.30
N GLN A 162 -85.10 -50.50 -12.98
CA GLN A 162 -85.68 -51.70 -12.37
C GLN A 162 -87.21 -51.71 -12.53
N LEU A 163 -87.88 -50.59 -12.25
CA LEU A 163 -89.34 -50.48 -12.36
C LEU A 163 -89.82 -50.56 -13.82
N GLU A 164 -89.08 -50.02 -14.78
CA GLU A 164 -89.34 -50.20 -16.22
C GLU A 164 -89.39 -51.70 -16.60
N ARG A 165 -88.41 -52.48 -16.12
CA ARG A 165 -88.36 -53.93 -16.36
C ARG A 165 -89.51 -54.69 -15.69
N LEU A 166 -89.93 -54.27 -14.50
CA LEU A 166 -91.03 -54.90 -13.77
C LEU A 166 -92.42 -54.51 -14.34
N SER A 167 -92.57 -53.26 -14.78
CA SER A 167 -93.77 -52.73 -15.45
C SER A 167 -94.00 -53.41 -16.81
N ALA A 168 -92.94 -53.69 -17.58
CA ALA A 168 -93.03 -54.46 -18.81
C ALA A 168 -93.63 -55.88 -18.62
N ASN A 169 -93.55 -56.41 -17.40
CA ASN A 169 -94.12 -57.71 -17.02
C ASN A 169 -95.45 -57.59 -16.25
N GLY A 170 -96.00 -56.38 -16.11
CA GLY A 170 -97.29 -56.12 -15.44
C GLY A 170 -97.27 -56.10 -13.91
N PHE A 171 -96.08 -56.06 -13.27
CA PHE A 171 -95.94 -56.21 -11.81
C PHE A 171 -95.91 -54.89 -11.03
N VAL A 172 -95.98 -53.74 -11.69
CA VAL A 172 -95.85 -52.40 -11.07
C VAL A 172 -96.85 -51.45 -11.72
N ALA A 173 -97.46 -50.56 -10.93
CA ALA A 173 -98.41 -49.56 -11.41
C ALA A 173 -97.71 -48.38 -12.11
N ASP A 174 -98.34 -47.81 -13.14
CA ASP A 174 -97.75 -46.74 -13.97
C ASP A 174 -97.35 -45.50 -13.16
N ASN A 175 -98.11 -45.16 -12.10
CA ASN A 175 -97.81 -44.05 -11.21
C ASN A 175 -96.45 -44.23 -10.49
N GLU A 176 -96.14 -45.44 -10.01
CA GLU A 176 -94.86 -45.71 -9.35
C GLU A 176 -93.67 -45.54 -10.30
N ARG A 177 -93.86 -45.85 -11.60
CA ARG A 177 -92.86 -45.58 -12.64
C ARG A 177 -92.69 -44.08 -12.88
N PHE A 178 -93.79 -43.35 -13.07
CA PHE A 178 -93.75 -41.90 -13.28
C PHE A 178 -93.10 -41.16 -12.10
N ASP A 179 -93.40 -41.55 -10.86
CA ASP A 179 -92.77 -40.98 -9.66
C ASP A 179 -91.25 -41.25 -9.64
N ALA A 180 -90.82 -42.45 -10.04
CA ALA A 180 -89.40 -42.79 -10.13
C ALA A 180 -88.67 -42.05 -11.26
N GLU A 181 -89.31 -41.87 -12.42
CA GLU A 181 -88.81 -41.04 -13.52
C GLU A 181 -88.63 -39.59 -13.08
N ALA A 182 -89.64 -38.99 -12.45
CA ALA A 182 -89.59 -37.62 -11.94
C ALA A 182 -88.45 -37.43 -10.91
N LEU A 183 -88.26 -38.40 -10.00
CA LEU A 183 -87.15 -38.39 -9.05
C LEU A 183 -85.78 -38.53 -9.74
N ALA A 184 -85.68 -39.35 -10.78
CA ALA A 184 -84.44 -39.50 -11.56
C ALA A 184 -84.08 -38.20 -12.29
N GLU A 185 -85.06 -37.53 -12.91
CA GLU A 185 -84.85 -36.24 -13.55
C GLU A 185 -84.45 -35.16 -12.54
N GLN A 186 -85.16 -35.07 -11.41
CA GLN A 186 -84.82 -34.12 -10.34
C GLN A 186 -83.40 -34.33 -9.80
N SER A 187 -82.98 -35.58 -9.58
CA SER A 187 -81.65 -35.90 -9.07
C SER A 187 -80.53 -35.68 -10.11
N ALA A 188 -80.83 -35.87 -11.40
CA ALA A 188 -79.93 -35.49 -12.49
C ALA A 188 -79.71 -33.98 -12.53
N ALA A 189 -80.80 -33.19 -12.49
CA ALA A 189 -80.72 -31.73 -12.41
C ALA A 189 -79.95 -31.26 -11.17
N ALA A 190 -80.15 -31.90 -10.01
CA ALA A 190 -79.39 -31.61 -8.80
C ALA A 190 -77.88 -31.90 -8.95
N THR A 191 -77.52 -32.95 -9.70
CA THR A 191 -76.11 -33.27 -9.99
C THR A 191 -75.49 -32.21 -10.89
N ASP A 192 -76.19 -31.75 -11.92
CA ASP A 192 -75.68 -30.72 -12.83
C ASP A 192 -75.54 -29.36 -12.11
N ALA A 193 -76.50 -28.99 -11.26
CA ALA A 193 -76.39 -27.82 -10.38
C ALA A 193 -75.17 -27.94 -9.44
N ALA A 194 -74.93 -29.11 -8.85
CA ALA A 194 -73.75 -29.34 -8.02
C ALA A 194 -72.44 -29.25 -8.81
N ARG A 195 -72.41 -29.73 -10.07
CA ARG A 195 -71.23 -29.58 -10.96
C ARG A 195 -70.94 -28.12 -11.25
N GLN A 196 -71.96 -27.34 -11.62
CA GLN A 196 -71.82 -25.91 -11.86
C GLN A 196 -71.32 -25.18 -10.61
N SER A 197 -71.80 -25.56 -9.43
CA SER A 197 -71.32 -25.03 -8.15
C SER A 197 -69.82 -25.29 -7.94
N VAL A 198 -69.32 -26.49 -8.27
CA VAL A 198 -67.87 -26.80 -8.19
C VAL A 198 -67.08 -25.83 -9.06
N HIS A 199 -67.49 -25.64 -10.32
CA HIS A 199 -66.80 -24.75 -11.25
C HIS A 199 -66.84 -23.29 -10.79
N GLY A 200 -68.00 -22.81 -10.33
CA GLY A 200 -68.15 -21.44 -9.85
C GLY A 200 -67.28 -21.13 -8.63
N VAL A 201 -67.31 -22.01 -7.61
CA VAL A 201 -66.51 -21.82 -6.39
C VAL A 201 -65.02 -21.95 -6.68
N ALA A 202 -64.61 -22.92 -7.50
CA ALA A 202 -63.21 -23.09 -7.88
C ALA A 202 -62.67 -21.87 -8.64
N ALA A 203 -63.41 -21.35 -9.62
CA ALA A 203 -63.01 -20.16 -10.37
C ALA A 203 -62.91 -18.91 -9.47
N GLN A 204 -63.88 -18.71 -8.58
CA GLN A 204 -63.88 -17.58 -7.64
C GLN A 204 -62.67 -17.64 -6.69
N LYS A 205 -62.36 -18.82 -6.15
CA LYS A 205 -61.22 -18.99 -5.25
C LYS A 205 -59.87 -18.87 -5.98
N GLN A 206 -59.77 -19.39 -7.19
CA GLN A 206 -58.58 -19.20 -8.04
C GLN A 206 -58.31 -17.73 -8.34
N LEU A 207 -59.35 -16.95 -8.65
CA LEU A 207 -59.22 -15.51 -8.87
C LEU A 207 -58.69 -14.80 -7.62
N SER A 208 -59.23 -15.12 -6.44
CA SER A 208 -58.76 -14.51 -5.18
C SER A 208 -57.28 -14.83 -4.89
N VAL A 209 -56.86 -16.09 -5.08
CA VAL A 209 -55.45 -16.51 -4.95
C VAL A 209 -54.56 -15.77 -5.96
N ALA A 210 -55.01 -15.63 -7.21
CA ALA A 210 -54.26 -14.92 -8.25
C ALA A 210 -54.11 -13.42 -7.95
N GLN A 211 -55.17 -12.78 -7.42
CA GLN A 211 -55.13 -11.37 -7.02
C GLN A 211 -54.13 -11.11 -5.90
N ARG A 212 -54.14 -11.95 -4.84
CA ARG A 212 -53.14 -11.86 -3.75
C ARG A 212 -51.72 -12.05 -4.27
N ARG A 213 -51.51 -13.04 -5.14
CA ARG A 213 -50.19 -13.28 -5.76
C ARG A 213 -49.69 -12.06 -6.54
N SER A 214 -50.56 -11.41 -7.31
CA SER A 214 -50.22 -10.16 -8.01
C SER A 214 -49.85 -9.03 -7.04
N GLY A 215 -50.53 -8.94 -5.90
CA GLY A 215 -50.19 -8.00 -4.82
C GLY A 215 -48.80 -8.24 -4.24
N ILE A 216 -48.46 -9.51 -3.96
CA ILE A 216 -47.11 -9.92 -3.52
C ILE A 216 -46.06 -9.53 -4.56
N GLU A 217 -46.29 -9.84 -5.84
CA GLU A 217 -45.36 -9.47 -6.92
C GLU A 217 -45.17 -7.95 -7.06
N ALA A 218 -46.20 -7.15 -6.76
CA ALA A 218 -46.09 -5.69 -6.73
C ALA A 218 -45.23 -5.20 -5.56
N LEU A 219 -45.41 -5.77 -4.36
CA LEU A 219 -44.61 -5.47 -3.18
C LEU A 219 -43.15 -5.90 -3.37
N GLU A 220 -42.89 -7.06 -3.99
CA GLU A 220 -41.53 -7.51 -4.31
C GLU A 220 -40.80 -6.56 -5.26
N ARG A 221 -41.51 -6.02 -6.27
CA ARG A 221 -40.96 -4.98 -7.15
C ARG A 221 -40.66 -3.70 -6.37
N GLN A 222 -41.54 -3.29 -5.46
CA GLN A 222 -41.31 -2.11 -4.62
C GLN A 222 -40.09 -2.29 -3.70
N ALA A 223 -39.97 -3.44 -3.04
CA ALA A 223 -38.81 -3.79 -2.22
C ALA A 223 -37.51 -3.79 -3.05
N THR A 224 -37.55 -4.30 -4.28
CA THR A 224 -36.40 -4.28 -5.20
C THR A 224 -35.97 -2.84 -5.54
N VAL A 225 -36.93 -1.96 -5.83
CA VAL A 225 -36.66 -0.54 -6.09
C VAL A 225 -36.06 0.14 -4.85
N LEU A 226 -36.64 -0.08 -3.66
CA LEU A 226 -36.13 0.47 -2.40
C LEU A 226 -34.72 -0.05 -2.08
N THR A 227 -34.44 -1.33 -2.33
CA THR A 227 -33.09 -1.91 -2.17
C THR A 227 -32.07 -1.20 -3.06
N GLY A 228 -32.42 -0.92 -4.31
CA GLY A 228 -31.56 -0.13 -5.21
C GLY A 228 -31.34 1.31 -4.74
N GLN A 229 -32.37 1.94 -4.16
CA GLN A 229 -32.25 3.27 -3.58
C GLN A 229 -31.36 3.29 -2.33
N VAL A 230 -31.49 2.29 -1.45
CA VAL A 230 -30.62 2.09 -0.28
C VAL A 230 -29.16 1.97 -0.72
N ALA A 231 -28.86 1.11 -1.70
CA ALA A 231 -27.51 0.94 -2.23
C ALA A 231 -26.93 2.26 -2.80
N THR A 232 -27.76 3.04 -3.51
CA THR A 232 -27.35 4.35 -4.04
C THR A 232 -27.06 5.36 -2.93
N SER A 233 -27.89 5.40 -1.88
CA SER A 233 -27.68 6.28 -0.73
C SER A 233 -26.47 5.86 0.11
N GLU A 234 -26.20 4.56 0.26
CA GLU A 234 -24.98 4.06 0.90
C GLU A 234 -23.72 4.50 0.14
N ALA A 235 -23.74 4.39 -1.19
CA ALA A 235 -22.64 4.89 -2.02
C ALA A 235 -22.44 6.41 -1.84
N ALA A 236 -23.53 7.19 -1.73
CA ALA A 236 -23.45 8.62 -1.46
C ALA A 236 -22.82 8.92 -0.09
N VAL A 237 -23.20 8.19 0.96
CA VAL A 237 -22.61 8.29 2.31
C VAL A 237 -21.12 7.96 2.28
N LEU A 238 -20.72 6.90 1.57
CA LEU A 238 -19.30 6.51 1.43
C LEU A 238 -18.49 7.59 0.70
N ARG A 239 -19.02 8.13 -0.40
CA ARG A 239 -18.40 9.24 -1.14
C ARG A 239 -18.17 10.46 -0.25
N LEU A 240 -19.20 10.89 0.49
CA LEU A 240 -19.11 12.05 1.38
C LEU A 240 -18.12 11.83 2.53
N ARG A 241 -18.06 10.63 3.10
CA ARG A 241 -17.04 10.26 4.10
C ARG A 241 -15.63 10.37 3.53
N HIS A 242 -15.41 9.89 2.31
CA HIS A 242 -14.12 10.00 1.66
C HIS A 242 -13.74 11.46 1.36
N GLU A 243 -14.70 12.29 0.95
CA GLU A 243 -14.49 13.72 0.75
C GLU A 243 -14.16 14.48 2.04
N ILE A 244 -14.72 14.06 3.18
CA ILE A 244 -14.37 14.60 4.50
C ILE A 244 -12.97 14.13 4.91
N ASP A 245 -12.63 12.85 4.72
CA ASP A 245 -11.31 12.35 5.10
C ASP A 245 -10.19 13.01 4.28
N ARG A 246 -10.41 13.24 2.98
CA ARG A 246 -9.47 14.01 2.14
C ARG A 246 -9.32 15.48 2.57
N ARG A 247 -10.19 16.02 3.42
CA ARG A 247 -10.00 17.36 4.03
C ARG A 247 -9.09 17.34 5.24
N THR A 248 -8.56 16.18 5.62
CA THR A 248 -7.54 16.06 6.66
C THR A 248 -6.23 15.66 6.00
N ILE A 249 -5.21 16.52 6.13
CA ILE A 249 -3.86 16.19 5.69
C ILE A 249 -3.22 15.33 6.78
N ARG A 250 -2.88 14.09 6.43
CA ARG A 250 -2.34 13.08 7.35
C ARG A 250 -0.90 12.72 6.99
N ALA A 251 -0.13 12.26 7.98
CA ALA A 251 1.19 11.70 7.75
C ALA A 251 1.09 10.36 6.98
N PRO A 252 1.82 10.18 5.85
CA PRO A 252 1.75 8.94 5.06
C PRO A 252 2.54 7.78 5.69
N ILE A 253 3.52 8.11 6.53
CA ILE A 253 4.45 7.18 7.18
C ILE A 253 4.73 7.65 8.62
N ASP A 254 5.28 6.76 9.44
CA ASP A 254 5.86 7.13 10.73
C ASP A 254 7.21 7.84 10.50
N GLY A 255 7.48 8.93 11.22
CA GLY A 255 8.70 9.69 11.03
C GLY A 255 8.70 11.06 11.71
N ASP A 256 9.71 11.86 11.41
CA ASP A 256 9.85 13.22 11.92
C ASP A 256 9.57 14.22 10.78
N ILE A 257 8.88 15.32 11.08
CA ILE A 257 8.56 16.37 10.10
C ILE A 257 9.79 17.29 9.94
N VAL A 258 10.53 17.14 8.84
CA VAL A 258 11.75 17.93 8.59
C VAL A 258 11.43 19.33 8.06
N GLU A 259 10.38 19.43 7.25
CA GLU A 259 9.91 20.69 6.69
C GLU A 259 8.40 20.75 6.83
N PHE A 260 7.87 21.90 7.23
CA PHE A 260 6.44 22.12 7.32
C PHE A 260 6.09 23.54 6.87
N ALA A 261 5.11 23.67 5.99
CA ALA A 261 4.66 24.96 5.50
C ALA A 261 4.08 25.78 6.66
N ALA A 262 4.48 27.05 6.74
CA ALA A 262 3.96 27.99 7.74
C ALA A 262 2.52 28.41 7.40
N VAL A 263 1.58 27.50 7.63
CA VAL A 263 0.16 27.72 7.37
C VAL A 263 -0.55 28.10 8.67
N THR A 264 -1.38 29.13 8.62
CA THR A 264 -2.14 29.63 9.77
C THR A 264 -3.62 29.28 9.59
N PRO A 265 -4.38 29.01 10.67
CA PRO A 265 -5.83 28.94 10.59
C PRO A 265 -6.43 30.13 9.84
N GLY A 266 -7.33 29.86 8.90
CA GLY A 266 -7.93 30.84 7.99
C GLY A 266 -7.26 30.94 6.62
N ALA A 267 -6.04 30.42 6.45
CA ALA A 267 -5.34 30.41 5.16
C ALA A 267 -6.05 29.49 4.15
N MET A 268 -5.93 29.83 2.87
CA MET A 268 -6.42 29.01 1.76
C MET A 268 -5.27 28.21 1.17
N VAL A 269 -5.46 26.89 1.01
CA VAL A 269 -4.53 26.00 0.31
C VAL A 269 -5.16 25.49 -0.98
N GLN A 270 -4.34 25.23 -1.99
CA GLN A 270 -4.71 24.63 -3.25
C GLN A 270 -4.31 23.16 -3.32
N GLN A 271 -4.94 22.39 -4.20
CA GLN A 271 -4.55 21.01 -4.43
C GLN A 271 -3.12 20.95 -4.99
N GLY A 272 -2.28 20.12 -4.36
CA GLY A 272 -0.87 19.96 -4.74
C GLY A 272 0.09 20.92 -4.05
N ASP A 273 -0.41 21.86 -3.23
CA ASP A 273 0.45 22.73 -2.44
C ASP A 273 1.35 21.89 -1.53
N ARG A 274 2.65 22.25 -1.50
CA ARG A 274 3.66 21.56 -0.70
C ARG A 274 3.49 21.96 0.76
N MET A 275 3.03 21.03 1.57
CA MET A 275 2.75 21.23 2.99
C MET A 275 3.92 20.86 3.90
N GLY A 276 4.87 20.06 3.41
CA GLY A 276 6.02 19.64 4.19
C GLY A 276 6.66 18.35 3.69
N VAL A 277 7.50 17.74 4.52
CA VAL A 277 8.16 16.47 4.26
C VAL A 277 8.25 15.67 5.55
N VAL A 278 7.80 14.41 5.51
CA VAL A 278 8.03 13.45 6.60
C VAL A 278 9.20 12.57 6.22
N LEU A 279 10.16 12.48 7.13
CA LEU A 279 11.33 11.61 6.97
C LEU A 279 11.21 10.44 7.97
N PRO A 280 11.24 9.18 7.51
CA PRO A 280 11.11 8.04 8.39
C PRO A 280 12.33 7.87 9.29
N ALA A 281 12.12 7.22 10.43
CA ALA A 281 13.23 6.75 11.26
C ALA A 281 13.95 5.61 10.51
N GLY A 282 15.23 5.79 10.19
CA GLY A 282 15.99 4.85 9.37
C GLY A 282 17.49 4.87 9.67
N THR A 283 18.20 3.94 9.05
CA THR A 283 19.66 3.88 9.11
C THR A 283 20.26 5.06 8.36
N LEU A 284 21.15 5.78 9.05
CA LEU A 284 21.90 6.88 8.46
C LEU A 284 22.99 6.32 7.53
N ARG A 285 23.18 6.98 6.40
CA ARG A 285 24.25 6.75 5.43
C ARG A 285 25.00 8.02 5.16
N ALA A 286 26.22 7.90 4.67
CA ALA A 286 26.96 9.05 4.16
C ALA A 286 26.97 9.01 2.64
N THR A 287 26.71 10.16 2.02
CA THR A 287 26.97 10.38 0.60
C THR A 287 28.18 11.31 0.49
N ALA A 288 29.08 11.04 -0.46
CA ALA A 288 30.25 11.87 -0.69
C ALA A 288 30.52 12.08 -2.18
N GLU A 289 31.13 13.22 -2.51
CA GLU A 289 31.48 13.59 -3.87
C GLU A 289 33.00 13.53 -4.07
N LEU A 290 33.45 12.80 -5.08
CA LEU A 290 34.85 12.62 -5.44
C LEU A 290 35.15 13.18 -6.83
N GLU A 291 36.39 13.61 -7.06
CA GLU A 291 36.85 13.91 -8.42
C GLU A 291 36.88 12.63 -9.28
N PRO A 292 36.51 12.70 -10.57
CA PRO A 292 36.56 11.55 -11.47
C PRO A 292 37.96 10.91 -11.55
N SER A 293 39.03 11.69 -11.47
CA SER A 293 40.43 11.20 -11.45
C SER A 293 40.77 10.37 -10.22
N ASP A 294 40.02 10.55 -9.14
CA ASP A 294 40.24 9.88 -7.86
C ASP A 294 39.30 8.69 -7.65
N ALA A 295 38.09 8.76 -8.19
CA ALA A 295 37.09 7.70 -8.07
C ALA A 295 37.21 6.62 -9.16
N LEU A 296 37.38 6.98 -10.43
CA LEU A 296 37.32 6.02 -11.55
C LEU A 296 38.47 5.01 -11.50
N GLY A 297 38.13 3.72 -11.38
CA GLY A 297 39.08 2.60 -11.40
C GLY A 297 39.93 2.44 -10.14
N ARG A 298 39.71 3.26 -9.11
CA ARG A 298 40.45 3.22 -7.83
C ARG A 298 39.54 2.96 -6.63
N VAL A 299 38.32 3.48 -6.68
CA VAL A 299 37.32 3.32 -5.62
C VAL A 299 36.39 2.16 -5.95
N HIS A 300 36.21 1.24 -5.01
CA HIS A 300 35.40 0.03 -5.18
C HIS A 300 34.52 -0.21 -3.95
N GLU A 301 33.42 -0.95 -4.16
CA GLU A 301 32.54 -1.41 -3.09
C GLU A 301 33.33 -2.26 -2.08
N GLY A 302 33.08 -2.05 -0.78
CA GLY A 302 33.73 -2.75 0.34
C GLY A 302 34.99 -2.06 0.89
N GLN A 303 35.50 -0.99 0.28
CA GLN A 303 36.64 -0.25 0.84
C GLN A 303 36.28 0.47 2.14
N LEU A 304 37.25 0.55 3.06
CA LEU A 304 37.14 1.27 4.32
C LEU A 304 37.29 2.77 4.11
N ALA A 305 36.44 3.52 4.79
CA ALA A 305 36.42 4.97 4.76
C ALA A 305 36.24 5.55 6.16
N GLN A 306 36.76 6.75 6.36
CA GLN A 306 36.66 7.50 7.60
C GLN A 306 35.93 8.82 7.32
N LEU A 307 34.74 8.96 7.87
CA LEU A 307 33.93 10.16 7.78
C LEU A 307 34.30 11.12 8.91
N ARG A 308 34.67 12.34 8.53
CA ARG A 308 34.98 13.45 9.44
C ARG A 308 33.87 14.48 9.29
N LEU A 309 33.12 14.71 10.37
CA LEU A 309 31.97 15.61 10.34
C LEU A 309 32.37 17.04 10.72
N ASP A 310 31.80 18.00 10.02
CA ASP A 310 31.99 19.41 10.31
C ASP A 310 31.33 19.76 11.65
N GLY A 311 31.96 20.63 12.42
CA GLY A 311 31.51 20.98 13.77
C GLY A 311 31.91 19.96 14.86
N PHE A 312 32.48 18.81 14.50
CA PHE A 312 33.00 17.82 15.44
C PHE A 312 34.51 17.60 15.22
N PRO A 313 35.39 18.33 15.95
CA PRO A 313 36.83 18.17 15.81
C PRO A 313 37.27 16.73 16.06
N TRP A 314 37.85 16.10 15.03
CA TRP A 314 38.25 14.68 15.04
C TRP A 314 39.22 14.32 16.18
N ALA A 315 40.04 15.26 16.63
CA ALA A 315 40.97 15.04 17.75
C ALA A 315 40.25 14.81 19.09
N GLN A 316 39.00 15.28 19.22
CA GLN A 316 38.19 15.16 20.45
C GLN A 316 37.05 14.14 20.29
N HIS A 317 36.40 14.14 19.13
CA HIS A 317 35.20 13.33 18.88
C HIS A 317 35.46 12.07 18.04
N GLY A 318 36.69 11.89 17.55
CA GLY A 318 37.07 10.77 16.69
C GLY A 318 36.59 10.92 15.25
N VAL A 319 36.63 9.81 14.53
CA VAL A 319 36.11 9.70 13.16
C VAL A 319 35.02 8.64 13.14
N VAL A 320 34.08 8.78 12.21
CA VAL A 320 33.02 7.80 12.00
C VAL A 320 33.50 6.81 10.96
N GLU A 321 33.61 5.54 11.33
CA GLU A 321 33.99 4.50 10.38
C GLU A 321 32.83 4.21 9.41
N ALA A 322 33.15 4.05 8.14
CA ALA A 322 32.18 3.79 7.10
C ALA A 322 32.76 2.82 6.05
N THR A 323 31.89 2.09 5.37
CA THR A 323 32.28 1.19 4.28
C THR A 323 31.59 1.63 3.00
N ILE A 324 32.33 1.64 1.88
CA ILE A 324 31.75 1.99 0.58
C ILE A 324 30.74 0.92 0.18
N ARG A 325 29.48 1.33 0.06
CA ARG A 325 28.40 0.45 -0.37
C ARG A 325 28.27 0.43 -1.88
N ARG A 326 28.35 1.62 -2.50
CA ARG A 326 28.09 1.81 -3.92
C ARG A 326 28.88 2.99 -4.47
N VAL A 327 29.35 2.85 -5.70
CA VAL A 327 29.98 3.92 -6.48
C VAL A 327 29.11 4.22 -7.70
N ALA A 328 28.74 5.48 -7.92
CA ALA A 328 27.98 5.87 -9.11
C ALA A 328 28.79 5.62 -10.38
N GLY A 329 28.17 4.99 -11.37
CA GLY A 329 28.80 4.69 -12.67
C GLY A 329 28.86 5.88 -13.64
N GLU A 330 28.26 7.01 -13.28
CA GLU A 330 28.18 8.22 -14.11
C GLU A 330 28.73 9.43 -13.35
N VAL A 331 29.42 10.31 -14.08
CA VAL A 331 29.90 11.59 -13.54
C VAL A 331 28.77 12.60 -13.64
N ARG A 332 28.37 13.18 -12.50
CA ARG A 332 27.33 14.20 -12.41
C ARG A 332 27.92 15.48 -11.82
N ASP A 333 27.70 16.60 -12.48
CA ASP A 333 28.20 17.93 -12.06
C ASP A 333 29.74 17.97 -11.83
N GLY A 334 30.48 17.15 -12.60
CA GLY A 334 31.94 17.06 -12.52
C GLY A 334 32.47 16.23 -11.34
N SER A 335 31.60 15.53 -10.60
CA SER A 335 31.99 14.66 -9.49
C SER A 335 31.34 13.26 -9.61
N ILE A 336 31.93 12.28 -8.95
CA ILE A 336 31.36 10.94 -8.78
C ILE A 336 30.78 10.83 -7.39
N HIS A 337 29.52 10.43 -7.32
CA HIS A 337 28.80 10.23 -6.08
C HIS A 337 29.08 8.83 -5.55
N ILE A 338 29.41 8.73 -4.27
CA ILE A 338 29.56 7.46 -3.58
C ILE A 338 28.63 7.40 -2.37
N GLU A 339 28.13 6.20 -2.10
CA GLU A 339 27.29 5.90 -0.94
C GLU A 339 28.08 5.03 0.03
N LEU A 340 28.06 5.39 1.30
CA LEU A 340 28.74 4.68 2.37
C LEU A 340 27.76 4.26 3.46
N ASP A 341 27.86 3.00 3.88
CA ASP A 341 27.21 2.52 5.09
C ASP A 341 28.03 2.97 6.30
N ILE A 342 27.37 3.66 7.23
CA ILE A 342 27.98 4.17 8.46
C ILE A 342 27.97 3.07 9.51
N ASP A 343 29.13 2.74 10.08
CA ASP A 343 29.21 1.85 11.22
C ASP A 343 29.05 2.67 12.51
N VAL A 344 28.05 2.34 13.33
CA VAL A 344 27.63 3.14 14.49
C VAL A 344 28.18 2.67 15.86
N PRO A 345 29.04 1.64 16.04
CA PRO A 345 29.35 1.17 17.38
C PRO A 345 30.21 2.20 18.15
N GLY A 346 29.59 2.87 19.12
CA GLY A 346 30.27 3.70 20.12
C GLY A 346 30.62 5.13 19.70
N SER A 347 30.06 5.65 18.60
CA SER A 347 30.26 7.06 18.23
C SER A 347 29.66 8.00 19.29
N THR A 348 30.44 9.00 19.71
CA THR A 348 29.99 10.05 20.65
C THR A 348 29.27 11.20 19.92
N ILE A 349 29.22 11.14 18.59
CA ILE A 349 28.64 12.18 17.74
C ILE A 349 27.14 11.87 17.56
N PRO A 350 26.23 12.82 17.85
CA PRO A 350 24.81 12.66 17.56
C PRO A 350 24.59 12.74 16.04
N LEU A 351 24.63 11.58 15.38
CA LEU A 351 24.44 11.49 13.93
C LEU A 351 23.01 11.88 13.56
N GLN A 352 22.85 12.90 12.71
CA GLN A 352 21.57 13.41 12.22
C GLN A 352 21.63 13.61 10.72
N HIS A 353 20.46 13.56 10.07
CA HIS A 353 20.34 13.90 8.65
C HIS A 353 20.84 15.33 8.40
N GLY A 354 21.60 15.50 7.33
CA GLY A 354 22.07 16.82 6.89
C GLY A 354 23.40 17.28 7.49
N LEU A 355 24.03 16.51 8.39
CA LEU A 355 25.37 16.84 8.89
C LEU A 355 26.41 16.80 7.75
N PRO A 356 27.10 17.92 7.45
CA PRO A 356 28.15 17.95 6.45
C PRO A 356 29.48 17.43 6.99
N GLY A 357 30.39 17.08 6.09
CA GLY A 357 31.73 16.61 6.43
C GLY A 357 32.56 16.28 5.19
N ILE A 358 33.63 15.52 5.42
CA ILE A 358 34.51 14.97 4.38
C ILE A 358 34.77 13.49 4.66
N VAL A 359 35.00 12.71 3.61
CA VAL A 359 35.31 11.29 3.70
C VAL A 359 36.74 11.05 3.24
N GLU A 360 37.53 10.36 4.05
CA GLU A 360 38.83 9.83 3.67
C GLU A 360 38.68 8.34 3.33
N ILE A 361 39.03 7.95 2.11
CA ILE A 361 38.90 6.57 1.63
C ILE A 361 40.28 5.95 1.51
N GLU A 362 40.47 4.76 2.07
CA GLU A 362 41.67 3.97 1.87
C GLU A 362 41.58 3.23 0.52
N LEU A 363 42.39 3.65 -0.46
CA LEU A 363 42.34 3.11 -1.82
C LEU A 363 43.12 1.80 -1.95
N GLU A 364 44.37 1.82 -1.50
CA GLU A 364 45.30 0.71 -1.60
C GLU A 364 46.39 0.83 -0.53
N ARG A 365 47.04 -0.30 -0.23
CA ARG A 365 48.25 -0.36 0.59
C ARG A 365 49.43 -0.66 -0.31
N VAL A 366 50.39 0.25 -0.38
CA VAL A 366 51.56 0.11 -1.26
C VAL A 366 52.84 0.40 -0.51
N SER A 367 53.93 -0.23 -0.96
CA SER A 367 55.25 0.03 -0.39
C SER A 367 55.77 1.42 -0.74
N PRO A 368 56.57 2.05 0.13
CA PRO A 368 57.24 3.32 -0.18
C PRO A 368 58.02 3.27 -1.50
N ALA A 369 58.62 2.13 -1.85
CA ALA A 369 59.30 1.92 -3.14
C ALA A 369 58.38 2.20 -4.33
N THR A 370 57.17 1.63 -4.31
CA THR A 370 56.17 1.80 -5.36
C THR A 370 55.70 3.24 -5.46
N LEU A 371 55.56 3.96 -4.33
CA LEU A 371 55.21 5.38 -4.34
C LEU A 371 56.29 6.24 -4.99
N VAL A 372 57.56 6.00 -4.68
CA VAL A 372 58.70 6.71 -5.29
C VAL A 372 58.75 6.44 -6.79
N LEU A 373 58.55 5.18 -7.22
CA LEU A 373 58.50 4.82 -8.63
C LEU A 373 57.31 5.49 -9.36
N ARG A 374 56.14 5.53 -8.72
CA ARG A 374 54.95 6.21 -9.29
C ARG A 374 55.15 7.72 -9.37
N ALA A 375 55.78 8.33 -8.38
CA ALA A 375 56.12 9.76 -8.39
C ALA A 375 57.16 10.09 -9.47
N ALA A 376 58.22 9.28 -9.59
CA ALA A 376 59.21 9.40 -10.67
C ALA A 376 58.58 9.21 -12.05
N GLY A 377 57.68 8.23 -12.20
CA GLY A 377 56.93 8.00 -13.42
C GLY A 377 56.02 9.17 -13.80
N LYS A 378 55.31 9.77 -12.83
CA LYS A 378 54.50 10.98 -13.05
C LYS A 378 55.37 12.18 -13.47
N ALA A 379 56.50 12.40 -12.80
CA ALA A 379 57.43 13.49 -13.13
C ALA A 379 58.05 13.33 -14.53
N LEU A 380 58.29 12.09 -14.97
CA LEU A 380 58.78 11.79 -16.32
C LEU A 380 57.68 11.85 -17.39
N ALA A 381 56.41 11.74 -17.00
CA ALA A 381 55.26 11.75 -17.88
C ALA A 381 54.62 13.14 -18.08
N GLU A 382 55.09 14.19 -17.39
CA GLU A 382 54.67 15.57 -17.67
C GLU A 382 55.20 16.01 -19.05
N PRO A 383 54.35 16.28 -20.06
CA PRO A 383 54.82 16.88 -21.29
C PRO A 383 55.21 18.34 -21.01
N VAL A 384 56.44 18.70 -21.41
CA VAL A 384 56.93 20.09 -21.47
C VAL A 384 55.93 20.95 -22.26
N ARG A 385 55.04 21.66 -21.56
CA ARG A 385 54.25 22.78 -22.11
C ARG A 385 54.79 24.09 -21.55
N SER A 386 55.88 24.54 -22.13
CA SER A 386 56.21 25.97 -22.32
C SER A 386 57.20 25.97 -23.49
N VAL A 387 56.84 26.46 -24.68
CA VAL A 387 56.96 27.87 -25.09
C VAL A 387 56.01 28.09 -26.27
N GLY A 388 55.09 29.05 -26.14
CA GLY A 388 54.13 29.39 -27.20
C GLY A 388 53.11 30.45 -26.79
N GLN A 389 53.48 31.38 -25.91
CA GLN A 389 52.72 32.60 -25.63
C GLN A 389 53.69 33.79 -25.67
N ALA A 390 54.09 34.16 -26.88
CA ALA A 390 54.54 35.50 -27.23
C ALA A 390 54.23 35.67 -28.71
N LEU A 391 53.69 36.83 -29.09
CA LEU A 391 53.22 37.21 -30.43
C LEU A 391 51.75 36.91 -30.75
N THR A 392 50.83 37.57 -30.05
CA THR A 392 49.80 38.40 -30.71
C THR A 392 49.44 39.56 -29.77
N GLY A 393 50.31 40.56 -29.75
CA GLY A 393 49.90 41.93 -29.47
C GLY A 393 49.68 42.63 -30.82
N ASN A 394 48.60 43.39 -30.89
CA ASN A 394 48.35 44.56 -31.75
C ASN A 394 47.26 44.43 -32.84
N GLY A 395 46.32 45.38 -32.77
CA GLY A 395 45.42 45.85 -33.84
C GLY A 395 44.02 45.21 -33.85
N ALA A 396 42.89 45.91 -33.90
CA ALA A 396 42.59 47.34 -33.86
C ALA A 396 41.07 47.46 -33.61
N ARG A 397 40.67 48.46 -32.82
CA ARG A 397 39.36 49.14 -32.89
C ARG A 397 39.34 50.01 -34.17
N PRO A 398 38.20 50.50 -34.70
CA PRO A 398 36.97 50.94 -34.02
C PRO A 398 35.78 49.99 -34.09
#